data_AF-A0A820KG15-F1
#
_entry.id   AF-A0A820KG15-F1
#
_cell.length_a   1.000
_cell.length_b   1.000
_cell.length_c   1.000
_cell.angle_alpha   90.00
_cell.angle_beta   90.00
_cell.angle_gamma   90.00
#
_symmetry.space_group_name_H-M   'P 1'
#
loop_
_entity.id
_entity.type
_entity.pdbx_description
1 polymer ?
#
loop_
_entity_poly.entity_id
_entity_poly.type
_entity_poly.pdbx_seq_one_letter_code
_entity_poly.pdbx_strand_id
1 'polypeptide(L)'
;MDDDASFDDLLEAARKQDNVCNAQRCKIKITLLGQLCSYCNRRYCFEHSMPEVHGCGHQARTDIRRTHITTHSNVKPVYENNPIHKEKRPYLERKLQDKIASKE
;
A
#
# COMPACT_ATOMS: atom_id res chain seq x y z
N MET A 1 15.83 22.37 -32.56
CA MET A 1 15.85 23.00 -31.22
C MET A 1 14.41 23.03 -30.76
N ASP A 2 13.79 21.84 -30.64
CA ASP A 2 12.34 21.67 -30.52
C ASP A 2 11.95 20.81 -29.31
N ASP A 3 12.95 20.36 -28.54
CA ASP A 3 12.75 19.46 -27.40
C ASP A 3 12.28 20.21 -26.13
N ASP A 4 12.66 21.49 -25.98
CA ASP A 4 12.33 22.29 -24.80
C ASP A 4 10.82 22.61 -24.70
N ALA A 5 10.16 22.88 -25.82
CA ALA A 5 8.72 23.14 -25.86
C ALA A 5 7.90 21.91 -25.42
N SER A 6 8.37 20.71 -25.77
CA SER A 6 7.72 19.47 -25.34
C SER A 6 7.90 19.18 -23.85
N PHE A 7 9.00 19.62 -23.24
CA PHE A 7 9.26 19.40 -21.81
C PHE A 7 8.41 20.33 -20.93
N ASP A 8 8.30 21.60 -21.31
CA ASP A 8 7.44 22.56 -20.60
C ASP A 8 5.97 22.14 -20.62
N ASP A 9 5.47 21.58 -21.73
CA ASP A 9 4.10 21.05 -21.83
C ASP A 9 3.85 19.90 -20.84
N LEU A 10 4.83 19.02 -20.64
CA LEU A 10 4.75 17.91 -19.67
C LEU A 10 4.73 18.43 -18.23
N LEU A 11 5.56 19.43 -17.92
CA LEU A 11 5.57 20.11 -16.62
C LEU A 11 4.23 20.77 -16.32
N GLU A 12 3.66 21.46 -17.32
CA GLU A 12 2.37 22.14 -17.21
C GLU A 12 1.22 21.13 -16.97
N ALA A 13 1.24 19.99 -17.67
CA ALA A 13 0.29 18.90 -17.47
C ALA A 13 0.38 18.30 -16.06
N ALA A 14 1.60 18.03 -15.57
CA ALA A 14 1.83 17.52 -14.23
C ALA A 14 1.33 18.51 -13.16
N ARG A 15 1.63 19.81 -13.31
CA ARG A 15 1.13 20.87 -12.42
C ARG A 15 -0.40 20.92 -12.39
N LYS A 16 -1.06 20.80 -13.54
CA LYS A 16 -2.53 20.80 -13.62
C LYS A 16 -3.12 19.60 -12.89
N GLN A 17 -2.51 18.43 -13.03
CA GLN A 17 -2.94 17.20 -12.36
C GLN A 17 -2.79 17.30 -10.83
N ASP A 18 -1.70 17.89 -10.33
CA ASP A 18 -1.45 18.06 -8.89
C ASP A 18 -2.30 19.13 -8.20
N ASN A 19 -3.00 19.96 -8.99
CA ASN A 19 -3.88 21.02 -8.50
C ASN A 19 -5.33 20.57 -8.30
N VAL A 20 -5.68 19.34 -8.68
CA VAL A 20 -7.03 18.77 -8.58
C VAL A 20 -6.97 17.47 -7.78
N CYS A 21 -8.00 17.20 -6.99
CA CYS A 21 -8.08 15.95 -6.24
C CYS A 21 -7.93 14.72 -7.14
N ASN A 22 -7.01 13.80 -6.79
CA ASN A 22 -6.76 12.58 -7.57
C ASN A 22 -7.86 11.49 -7.44
N ALA A 23 -8.97 11.75 -6.74
CA ALA A 23 -10.08 10.81 -6.67
C ALA A 23 -10.88 10.82 -7.99
N GLN A 24 -11.25 9.65 -8.52
CA GLN A 24 -11.76 9.48 -9.90
C GLN A 24 -12.94 10.38 -10.29
N ARG A 25 -13.81 10.73 -9.34
CA ARG A 25 -15.02 11.53 -9.58
C ARG A 25 -14.97 12.93 -8.95
N CYS A 26 -13.84 13.28 -8.33
CA CYS A 26 -13.67 14.54 -7.64
C CYS A 26 -12.94 15.55 -8.54
N LYS A 27 -13.45 16.78 -8.63
CA LYS A 27 -12.81 17.89 -9.37
C LYS A 27 -12.50 19.09 -8.48
N ILE A 28 -12.48 18.88 -7.16
CA ILE A 28 -12.17 19.94 -6.19
C ILE A 28 -10.71 20.37 -6.39
N LYS A 29 -10.50 21.70 -6.43
CA LYS A 29 -9.16 22.29 -6.48
C LYS A 29 -8.48 22.14 -5.12
N ILE A 30 -7.26 21.64 -5.13
CA ILE A 30 -6.46 21.35 -3.94
C ILE A 30 -5.14 22.12 -3.92
N THR A 31 -5.01 23.15 -4.76
CA THR A 31 -3.83 24.02 -4.86
C THR A 31 -3.41 24.56 -3.49
N LEU A 32 -4.38 25.05 -2.70
CA LEU A 32 -4.14 25.58 -1.36
C LEU A 32 -4.17 24.47 -0.28
N LEU A 33 -5.21 23.66 -0.28
CA LEU A 33 -5.50 22.71 0.80
C LEU A 33 -5.66 21.27 0.26
N GLY A 34 -4.53 20.66 -0.08
CA GLY A 34 -4.44 19.27 -0.51
C GLY A 34 -3.58 18.45 0.44
N GLN A 35 -4.05 17.26 0.81
CA GLN A 35 -3.31 16.30 1.62
C GLN A 35 -2.63 15.27 0.72
N LEU A 36 -1.33 15.06 0.92
CA LEU A 36 -0.55 14.04 0.21
C LEU A 36 -0.71 12.69 0.92
N CYS A 37 -1.13 11.66 0.18
CA CYS A 37 -1.13 10.31 0.71
C CYS A 37 0.29 9.73 0.71
N SER A 38 0.80 9.33 1.88
CA SER A 38 2.15 8.75 2.03
C SER A 38 2.35 7.38 1.36
N TYR A 39 1.26 6.73 0.95
CA TYR A 39 1.27 5.39 0.36
C TYR A 39 1.34 5.40 -1.16
N CYS A 40 0.58 6.29 -1.80
CA CYS A 40 0.50 6.41 -3.27
C CYS A 40 1.09 7.71 -3.82
N ASN A 41 1.55 8.63 -2.97
CA ASN A 41 2.15 9.91 -3.33
C ASN A 41 1.27 10.77 -4.25
N ARG A 42 -0.06 10.71 -4.06
CA ARG A 42 -1.05 11.53 -4.76
C ARG A 42 -1.73 12.49 -3.80
N ARG A 43 -2.21 13.62 -4.30
CA ARG A 43 -2.87 14.65 -3.47
C ARG A 43 -4.39 14.56 -3.54
N TYR A 44 -5.04 14.74 -2.41
CA TYR A 44 -6.48 14.63 -2.26
C TYR A 44 -7.06 15.82 -1.47
N CYS A 45 -8.34 16.13 -1.68
CA CYS A 45 -9.05 17.07 -0.81
C CYS A 45 -9.32 16.43 0.55
N PHE A 46 -9.74 17.21 1.55
CA PHE A 46 -9.99 16.69 2.90
C PHE A 46 -11.05 15.58 2.98
N GLU A 47 -11.99 15.55 2.05
CA GLU A 47 -13.01 14.48 1.99
C GLU A 47 -12.45 13.15 1.48
N HIS A 48 -11.41 13.18 0.64
CA HIS A 48 -10.80 12.00 0.02
C HIS A 48 -9.38 11.71 0.55
N SER A 49 -8.93 12.41 1.59
CA SER A 49 -7.58 12.29 2.15
C SER A 49 -7.34 10.98 2.88
N MET A 50 -8.41 10.34 3.38
CA MET A 50 -8.32 9.06 4.07
C MET A 50 -7.84 7.95 3.11
N PRO A 51 -6.81 7.16 3.49
CA PRO A 51 -6.29 6.05 2.69
C PRO A 51 -7.36 5.05 2.24
N GLU A 52 -8.36 4.80 3.07
CA GLU A 52 -9.46 3.87 2.80
C GLU A 52 -10.31 4.29 1.59
N VAL A 53 -10.47 5.60 1.39
CA VAL A 53 -11.37 6.15 0.37
C VAL A 53 -10.78 6.02 -1.05
N HIS A 54 -9.46 6.01 -1.17
CA HIS A 54 -8.76 5.92 -2.46
C HIS A 54 -7.91 4.64 -2.63
N GLY A 55 -8.15 3.62 -1.80
CA GLY A 55 -7.59 2.26 -1.98
C GLY A 55 -6.27 1.97 -1.27
N CYS A 56 -5.70 2.94 -0.55
CA CYS A 56 -4.49 2.74 0.27
C CYS A 56 -4.77 2.17 1.67
N GLY A 57 -6.03 1.86 2.01
CA GLY A 57 -6.44 1.41 3.34
C GLY A 57 -5.74 0.15 3.84
N HIS A 58 -5.34 -0.79 2.96
CA HIS A 58 -4.63 -1.98 3.41
C HIS A 58 -3.21 -1.67 3.93
N GLN A 59 -2.50 -0.76 3.25
CA GLN A 59 -1.17 -0.31 3.65
C GLN A 59 -1.26 0.46 4.98
N ALA A 60 -2.22 1.39 5.08
CA ALA A 60 -2.48 2.14 6.30
C ALA A 60 -2.77 1.24 7.51
N ARG A 61 -3.64 0.24 7.34
CA ARG A 61 -3.96 -0.73 8.40
C ARG A 61 -2.76 -1.57 8.82
N THR A 62 -1.94 -1.99 7.86
CA THR A 62 -0.74 -2.80 8.14
C THR A 62 0.29 -1.99 8.90
N ASP A 63 0.51 -0.74 8.50
CA ASP A 63 1.45 0.16 9.16
C ASP A 63 1.00 0.52 10.57
N ILE A 64 -0.27 0.90 10.77
CA ILE A 64 -0.82 1.18 12.11
C ILE A 64 -0.71 -0.05 13.01
N ARG A 65 -1.00 -1.25 12.48
CA ARG A 65 -0.83 -2.49 13.24
C ARG A 65 0.62 -2.72 13.64
N ARG A 66 1.55 -2.53 12.69
CA ARG A 66 2.99 -2.69 12.94
C ARG A 66 3.45 -1.72 14.02
N THR A 67 3.14 -0.43 13.86
CA THR A 67 3.56 0.61 14.83
C THR A 67 2.98 0.32 16.21
N HIS A 68 1.68 0.04 16.31
CA HIS A 68 1.04 -0.30 17.57
C HIS A 68 1.69 -1.51 18.27
N ILE A 69 2.03 -2.57 17.51
CA ILE A 69 2.73 -3.72 18.08
C ILE A 69 4.10 -3.32 18.62
N THR A 70 4.87 -2.55 17.84
CA THR A 70 6.23 -2.12 18.23
C THR A 70 6.27 -1.13 19.39
N THR A 71 5.26 -0.26 19.52
CA THR A 71 5.29 0.85 20.49
C THR A 71 4.50 0.57 21.76
N HIS A 72 3.37 -0.15 21.67
CA HIS A 72 2.40 -0.24 22.76
C HIS A 72 2.13 -1.66 23.24
N SER A 73 2.59 -2.67 22.52
CA SER A 73 2.33 -4.05 22.90
C SER A 73 3.60 -4.73 23.43
N ASN A 74 3.52 -5.31 24.63
CA ASN A 74 4.40 -6.41 25.04
C ASN A 74 4.03 -7.73 24.31
N VAL A 75 3.10 -7.66 23.34
CA VAL A 75 2.64 -8.79 22.55
C VAL A 75 3.69 -9.03 21.47
N LYS A 76 4.48 -10.10 21.65
CA LYS A 76 5.35 -10.58 20.58
C LYS A 76 4.49 -10.79 19.32
N PRO A 77 4.95 -10.35 18.14
CA PRO A 77 4.20 -10.55 16.91
C PRO A 77 3.85 -12.04 16.77
N VAL A 78 2.55 -12.35 16.70
CA VAL A 78 2.03 -13.73 16.54
C VAL A 78 2.39 -14.32 15.16
N TYR A 79 3.16 -13.60 14.34
CA TYR A 79 3.67 -14.04 13.04
C TYR A 79 5.19 -14.25 13.02
N GLU A 80 5.83 -14.64 14.11
CA GLU A 80 7.06 -15.40 13.90
C GLU A 80 6.65 -16.74 13.30
N ASN A 81 6.88 -16.85 11.99
CA ASN A 81 7.25 -18.11 11.37
C ASN A 81 8.34 -18.70 12.24
N ASN A 82 7.95 -19.43 13.30
CA ASN A 82 8.91 -20.25 14.03
C ASN A 82 9.56 -21.09 12.94
N PRO A 83 10.88 -20.92 12.70
CA PRO A 83 11.54 -21.65 11.65
C PRO A 83 11.20 -23.11 11.89
N ILE A 84 10.52 -23.73 10.92
CA ILE A 84 10.10 -25.13 11.04
C ILE A 84 11.37 -25.89 11.38
N HIS A 85 11.44 -26.42 12.61
CA HIS A 85 12.59 -27.21 13.05
C HIS A 85 12.87 -28.25 11.97
N LYS A 86 14.14 -28.36 11.55
CA LYS A 86 14.55 -29.20 10.42
C LYS A 86 14.01 -30.64 10.56
N GLU A 87 13.86 -31.10 11.79
CA GLU A 87 13.28 -32.39 12.21
C GLU A 87 11.81 -32.59 11.81
N LYS A 88 11.01 -31.52 11.69
CA LYS A 88 9.59 -31.58 11.31
C LYS A 88 9.37 -31.60 9.79
N ARG A 89 10.41 -31.34 8.97
CA ARG A 89 10.33 -31.37 7.50
C ARG A 89 9.91 -32.74 6.94
N PRO A 90 10.48 -33.89 7.33
CA PRO A 90 10.07 -35.18 6.79
C PRO A 90 8.61 -35.54 7.09
N TYR A 91 8.08 -35.15 8.26
CA TYR A 91 6.66 -35.35 8.59
C TYR A 91 5.73 -34.58 7.63
N LEU A 92 6.10 -33.36 7.28
CA LEU A 92 5.32 -32.51 6.37
C LEU A 92 5.39 -33.00 4.93
N GLU A 93 6.55 -33.51 4.51
CA GLU A 93 6.77 -34.07 3.18
C GLU A 93 5.91 -35.33 2.94
N ARG A 94 5.85 -36.23 3.94
CA ARG A 94 4.94 -37.37 3.92
C ARG A 94 3.47 -36.92 3.81
N LYS A 95 3.04 -35.95 4.63
CA LYS A 95 1.68 -35.41 4.57
C LYS A 95 1.35 -34.75 3.23
N LEU A 96 2.35 -34.17 2.57
CA LEU A 96 2.20 -33.58 1.25
C LEU A 96 1.97 -34.69 0.21
N GLN A 97 2.77 -35.76 0.25
CA GLN A 97 2.60 -36.93 -0.61
C GLN A 97 1.25 -37.61 -0.40
N ASP A 98 0.81 -37.80 0.85
CA ASP A 98 -0.52 -38.37 1.17
C ASP A 98 -1.64 -37.54 0.51
N LYS A 99 -1.52 -36.21 0.54
CA LYS A 99 -2.50 -35.30 -0.07
C LYS A 99 -2.47 -35.31 -1.59
N ILE A 100 -1.29 -35.44 -2.19
CA ILE A 100 -1.14 -35.55 -3.64
C ILE A 100 -1.75 -36.87 -4.11
N ALA A 101 -1.44 -37.98 -3.44
CA ALA A 101 -1.99 -39.30 -3.75
C ALA A 101 -3.52 -39.37 -3.55
N SER A 102 -4.09 -38.64 -2.59
CA SER A 102 -5.54 -38.58 -2.39
C SER A 102 -6.31 -37.73 -3.42
N LYS A 103 -5.59 -37.03 -4.31
CA LYS A 103 -6.17 -36.14 -5.32
C LYS A 103 -6.10 -36.72 -6.75
N GLU A 104 -5.46 -37.86 -6.91
CA GLU A 104 -5.53 -38.71 -8.11
C GLU A 104 -6.62 -39.78 -7.93
#